data_AF-A0A7W3SVZ7-F1
#
_entry.id   AF-A0A7W3SVZ7-F1
#
_cell.length_a   1.000
_cell.length_b   1.000
_cell.length_c   1.000
_cell.angle_alpha   90.00
_cell.angle_beta   90.00
_cell.angle_gamma   90.00
#
_symmetry.space_group_name_H-M   'P 1'
#
loop_
_entity.id
_entity.type
_entity.pdbx_description
1 polymer ?
#
loop_
_entity_poly.entity_id
_entity_poly.type
_entity_poly.pdbx_seq_one_letter_code
_entity_poly.pdbx_strand_id
1 'polypeptide(L)'
;MEKITFQDTAFAKAALSQLGSAKEPVTKEDLQQIEGLLITHDAALKVYIPWYDNSWGLDIPARDHTGIHSDEYPWEVQMIVPNLKFNVGSSDNGKWERDLQYFSHIKTLHLYAPTGGLGLLGKFTHLQELYIVDSRTKDWSFIRNLINLRLLFISTCDDDLNVNPICELSKSHNRLSHVGVEYWIDGLPPGNPLAEFIELELNASFSNRSMREGR
;
A
#
# COMPACT_ATOMS: atom_id res chain seq x y z
N MET A 1 23.16 -21.15 -1.76
CA MET A 1 22.29 -20.03 -2.18
C MET A 1 21.16 -20.62 -3.00
N GLU A 2 19.93 -20.38 -2.54
CA GLU A 2 18.73 -20.79 -3.26
C GLU A 2 18.57 -19.91 -4.50
N LYS A 3 18.51 -20.54 -5.68
CA LYS A 3 18.34 -19.82 -6.94
C LYS A 3 16.86 -19.48 -7.13
N ILE A 4 16.58 -18.24 -7.49
CA ILE A 4 15.22 -17.78 -7.79
C ILE A 4 14.93 -17.98 -9.27
N THR A 5 13.78 -18.56 -9.57
CA THR A 5 13.25 -18.67 -10.93
C THR A 5 11.93 -17.90 -11.00
N PHE A 6 11.97 -16.75 -11.66
CA PHE A 6 10.78 -15.96 -11.96
C PHE A 6 9.91 -16.67 -13.00
N GLN A 7 8.59 -16.61 -12.82
CA GLN A 7 7.60 -17.11 -13.77
C GLN A 7 7.23 -16.06 -14.83
N ASP A 8 7.41 -14.78 -14.53
CA ASP A 8 7.17 -13.64 -15.41
C ASP A 8 8.51 -12.98 -15.80
N THR A 9 8.82 -13.00 -17.09
CA THR A 9 10.13 -12.51 -17.59
C THR A 9 10.23 -10.98 -17.50
N ALA A 10 9.13 -10.25 -17.68
CA ALA A 10 9.12 -8.80 -17.52
C ALA A 10 9.34 -8.41 -16.06
N PHE A 11 8.73 -9.13 -15.13
CA PHE A 11 8.97 -8.94 -13.69
C PHE A 11 10.41 -9.25 -13.30
N ALA A 12 10.98 -10.34 -13.84
CA ALA A 12 12.38 -10.70 -13.66
C ALA A 12 13.33 -9.58 -14.16
N LYS A 13 13.05 -9.03 -15.34
CA LYS A 13 13.82 -7.90 -15.91
C LYS A 13 13.74 -6.65 -15.05
N ALA A 14 12.57 -6.32 -14.51
CA ALA A 14 12.40 -5.19 -13.60
C ALA A 14 13.23 -5.38 -12.33
N ALA A 15 13.19 -6.58 -11.72
CA ALA A 15 14.00 -6.90 -10.55
C ALA A 15 15.50 -6.83 -10.83
N LEU A 16 15.97 -7.42 -11.94
CA LEU A 16 17.38 -7.38 -12.35
C LEU A 16 17.89 -5.95 -12.63
N SER A 17 17.07 -5.15 -13.31
CA SER A 17 17.35 -3.75 -13.57
C SER A 17 17.55 -2.97 -12.27
N GLN A 18 16.66 -3.19 -11.28
CA GLN A 18 16.76 -2.55 -9.98
C GLN A 18 18.00 -2.97 -9.18
N LEU A 19 18.47 -4.20 -9.35
CA LEU A 19 19.70 -4.70 -8.71
C LEU A 19 20.98 -4.21 -9.43
N GLY A 20 20.87 -3.48 -10.53
CA GLY A 20 22.01 -2.95 -11.28
C GLY A 20 22.94 -4.03 -11.84
N SER A 21 22.46 -5.27 -11.98
CA SER A 21 23.32 -6.40 -12.30
C SER A 21 22.73 -7.28 -13.41
N ALA A 22 23.57 -7.63 -14.39
CA ALA A 22 23.32 -8.74 -15.31
C ALA A 22 23.59 -10.11 -14.64
N LYS A 23 23.53 -10.16 -13.31
CA LYS A 23 23.95 -11.32 -12.53
C LYS A 23 22.84 -12.36 -12.56
N GLU A 24 23.01 -13.33 -13.43
CA GLU A 24 22.28 -14.58 -13.39
C GLU A 24 23.18 -15.67 -12.79
N PRO A 25 22.67 -16.50 -11.85
CA PRO A 25 21.31 -16.51 -11.32
C PRO A 25 21.07 -15.51 -10.19
N VAL A 26 19.85 -14.99 -10.09
CA VAL A 26 19.37 -14.20 -8.94
C VAL A 26 19.20 -15.09 -7.73
N THR A 27 19.69 -14.65 -6.58
CA THR A 27 19.56 -15.34 -5.29
C THR A 27 18.60 -14.61 -4.36
N LYS A 28 18.13 -15.29 -3.31
CA LYS A 28 17.29 -14.67 -2.27
C LYS A 28 18.00 -13.52 -1.58
N GLU A 29 19.32 -13.64 -1.39
CA GLU A 29 20.16 -12.60 -0.80
C GLU A 29 20.23 -11.35 -1.69
N ASP A 30 20.30 -11.52 -3.01
CA ASP A 30 20.27 -10.38 -3.93
C ASP A 30 18.95 -9.59 -3.79
N LEU A 31 17.82 -10.29 -3.67
CA LEU A 31 16.49 -9.68 -3.51
C LEU A 31 16.31 -8.90 -2.20
N GLN A 32 17.11 -9.17 -1.15
CA GLN A 32 17.03 -8.42 0.12
C GLN A 32 17.35 -6.92 -0.03
N GLN A 33 18.00 -6.53 -1.13
CA GLN A 33 18.27 -5.12 -1.44
C GLN A 33 17.01 -4.34 -1.88
N ILE A 34 15.95 -5.06 -2.24
CA ILE A 34 14.65 -4.49 -2.61
C ILE A 34 13.81 -4.45 -1.34
N GLU A 35 13.56 -3.26 -0.82
CA GLU A 35 12.77 -3.06 0.41
C GLU A 35 11.34 -2.60 0.10
N GLY A 36 11.04 -2.24 -1.15
CA GLY A 36 9.74 -1.69 -1.52
C GLY A 36 9.36 -1.91 -2.97
N LEU A 37 8.09 -2.27 -3.19
CA LEU A 37 7.54 -2.54 -4.52
C LEU A 37 6.42 -1.56 -4.88
N LEU A 38 6.48 -1.02 -6.09
CA LEU A 38 5.39 -0.31 -6.74
C LEU A 38 4.96 -1.10 -7.98
N ILE A 39 3.72 -1.59 -7.96
CA ILE A 39 3.08 -2.29 -9.04
C ILE A 39 1.99 -1.39 -9.64
N THR A 40 2.01 -1.12 -10.94
CA THR A 40 1.02 -0.28 -11.62
C THR A 40 0.45 -0.95 -12.87
N HIS A 41 -0.78 -0.60 -13.27
CA HIS A 41 -1.35 -1.02 -14.56
C HIS A 41 -1.05 -0.05 -15.71
N ASP A 42 -0.80 1.23 -15.40
CA ASP A 42 -0.45 2.25 -16.38
C ASP A 42 0.98 2.76 -16.13
N ALA A 43 1.72 2.99 -17.21
CA ALA A 43 3.04 3.62 -17.17
C ALA A 43 2.96 5.12 -16.82
N ALA A 44 1.82 5.75 -17.09
CA ALA A 44 1.58 7.18 -16.88
C ALA A 44 0.85 7.50 -15.56
N LEU A 45 0.48 6.48 -14.77
CA LEU A 45 -0.31 6.68 -13.56
C LEU A 45 0.47 7.49 -12.53
N LYS A 46 -0.12 8.63 -12.14
CA LYS A 46 0.25 9.35 -10.94
C LYS A 46 -0.21 8.52 -9.76
N VAL A 47 0.73 8.05 -8.96
CA VAL A 47 0.45 7.33 -7.71
C VAL A 47 -0.10 8.35 -6.73
N TYR A 48 -1.42 8.36 -6.55
CA TYR A 48 -2.05 9.19 -5.53
C TYR A 48 -1.93 8.49 -4.17
N ILE A 49 -1.39 9.22 -3.20
CA ILE A 49 -1.31 8.80 -1.80
C ILE A 49 -1.89 9.94 -0.96
N PRO A 50 -3.08 9.76 -0.33
CA PRO A 50 -3.83 10.87 0.26
C PRO A 50 -3.10 11.65 1.35
N TRP A 51 -2.13 11.03 2.03
CA TRP A 51 -1.39 11.59 3.16
C TRP A 51 -0.08 12.29 2.77
N TYR A 52 0.23 12.37 1.48
CA TYR A 52 1.51 12.89 1.00
C TYR A 52 1.29 14.11 0.08
N ASP A 53 1.44 15.32 0.63
CA ASP A 53 1.20 16.57 -0.11
C ASP A 53 2.43 17.05 -0.91
N ASN A 54 3.65 16.63 -0.57
CA ASN A 54 4.83 17.30 -1.11
C ASN A 54 5.70 16.37 -1.98
N SER A 55 5.52 16.46 -3.30
CA SER A 55 6.54 16.21 -4.33
C SER A 55 6.99 14.75 -4.61
N TRP A 56 6.13 14.00 -5.32
CA TRP A 56 6.62 13.22 -6.45
C TRP A 56 6.34 14.05 -7.71
N GLY A 57 7.31 14.25 -8.59
CA GLY A 57 7.18 15.03 -9.83
C GLY A 57 6.21 14.41 -10.83
N LEU A 58 4.93 14.46 -10.51
CA LEU A 58 3.78 14.01 -11.28
C LEU A 58 2.77 15.13 -11.10
N ASP A 59 2.57 15.98 -12.13
CA ASP A 59 1.75 17.22 -12.09
C ASP A 59 0.34 17.03 -11.52
N ILE A 60 0.18 16.91 -10.22
CA ILE A 60 -1.08 17.20 -9.57
C ILE A 60 -1.16 18.72 -9.61
N PRO A 61 -2.21 19.33 -10.19
CA PRO A 61 -2.35 20.78 -10.14
C PRO A 61 -2.24 21.17 -8.67
N ALA A 62 -1.21 21.96 -8.36
CA ALA A 62 -0.97 22.49 -7.04
C ALA A 62 -2.32 22.97 -6.51
N ARG A 63 -2.79 22.36 -5.43
CA ARG A 63 -4.00 22.84 -4.77
C ARG A 63 -3.69 24.28 -4.43
N ASP A 64 -4.45 25.20 -5.01
CA ASP A 64 -4.30 26.63 -4.85
C ASP A 64 -3.93 26.96 -3.39
N HIS A 65 -2.65 27.29 -3.18
CA HIS A 65 -2.10 27.60 -1.86
C HIS A 65 -2.50 29.01 -1.38
N THR A 66 -3.48 29.68 -1.98
CA THR A 66 -3.78 31.08 -1.68
C THR A 66 -4.65 31.31 -0.45
N GLY A 67 -4.86 30.32 0.44
CA GLY A 67 -5.68 30.62 1.63
C GLY A 67 -5.67 29.70 2.84
N ILE A 68 -4.98 28.55 2.84
CA ILE A 68 -4.94 27.69 4.03
C ILE A 68 -3.47 27.49 4.41
N HIS A 69 -3.08 28.07 5.55
CA HIS A 69 -1.75 28.00 6.10
C HIS A 69 -1.26 26.54 6.16
N SER A 70 -0.12 26.25 5.52
CA SER A 70 0.57 24.95 5.54
C SER A 70 1.08 24.54 6.93
N ASP A 71 0.88 25.38 7.94
CA ASP A 71 1.39 25.18 9.30
C ASP A 71 0.49 24.24 10.14
N GLU A 72 -0.62 23.75 9.57
CA GLU A 72 -1.71 23.09 10.32
C GLU A 72 -1.94 21.61 10.00
N TYR A 73 -1.07 20.95 9.22
CA TYR A 73 -1.12 19.50 9.01
C TYR A 73 0.01 18.79 9.79
N PRO A 74 -0.18 18.49 11.10
CA PRO A 74 0.87 17.96 11.98
C PRO A 74 1.31 16.51 11.68
N TRP A 75 0.97 15.94 10.52
CA TRP A 75 1.24 14.54 10.18
C TRP A 75 2.08 14.39 8.90
N GLU A 76 3.33 14.84 8.94
CA GLU A 76 4.32 14.31 7.99
C GLU A 76 4.57 12.83 8.30
N VAL A 77 3.81 11.96 7.66
CA VAL A 77 4.06 10.52 7.73
C VAL A 77 5.27 10.22 6.86
N GLN A 78 6.41 9.91 7.49
CA GLN A 78 7.58 9.43 6.77
C GLN A 78 7.22 8.13 6.04
N MET A 79 7.24 8.16 4.71
CA MET A 79 6.95 7.02 3.85
C MET A 79 8.22 6.33 3.38
N ILE A 80 8.14 5.01 3.22
CA ILE A 80 9.21 4.23 2.59
C ILE A 80 9.00 4.29 1.08
N VAL A 81 9.98 4.84 0.37
CA VAL A 81 9.95 4.93 -1.09
C VAL A 81 10.16 3.55 -1.71
N PRO A 82 9.23 3.03 -2.53
CA PRO A 82 9.44 1.80 -3.26
C PRO A 82 10.61 1.93 -4.23
N ASN A 83 11.55 0.98 -4.16
CA ASN A 83 12.72 0.97 -5.02
C ASN A 83 12.56 0.07 -6.25
N LEU A 84 11.75 -0.98 -6.20
CA LEU A 84 11.36 -1.74 -7.40
C LEU A 84 10.03 -1.21 -7.97
N LYS A 85 10.02 -0.89 -9.26
CA LYS A 85 8.81 -0.49 -9.99
C LYS A 85 8.50 -1.51 -11.09
N PHE A 86 7.24 -1.92 -11.20
CA PHE A 86 6.79 -2.85 -12.22
C PHE A 86 5.42 -2.45 -12.78
N ASN A 87 5.31 -2.45 -14.11
CA ASN A 87 4.05 -2.21 -14.80
C ASN A 87 3.46 -3.54 -15.26
N VAL A 88 2.27 -3.91 -14.76
CA VAL A 88 1.59 -5.16 -15.10
C VAL A 88 1.17 -5.23 -16.58
N GLY A 89 1.00 -4.10 -17.26
CA GLY A 89 0.79 -4.05 -18.70
C GLY A 89 2.00 -4.52 -19.52
N SER A 90 3.19 -4.60 -18.90
CA SER A 90 4.38 -5.22 -19.49
C SER A 90 4.52 -6.72 -19.18
N SER A 91 3.65 -7.28 -18.34
CA SER A 91 3.67 -8.69 -17.97
C SER A 91 3.45 -9.57 -19.21
N ASP A 92 4.33 -10.55 -19.41
CA ASP A 92 4.24 -11.45 -20.57
C ASP A 92 3.11 -12.49 -20.43
N ASN A 93 2.73 -12.84 -19.20
CA ASN A 93 1.87 -13.99 -18.94
C ASN A 93 0.98 -13.86 -17.69
N GLY A 94 0.94 -12.70 -17.05
CA GLY A 94 0.15 -12.44 -15.84
C GLY A 94 0.65 -13.16 -14.59
N LYS A 95 1.83 -13.80 -14.61
CA LYS A 95 2.33 -14.60 -13.47
C LYS A 95 3.14 -13.78 -12.46
N TRP A 96 3.27 -12.47 -12.65
CA TRP A 96 3.96 -11.58 -11.72
C TRP A 96 3.43 -11.68 -10.27
N GLU A 97 2.12 -11.93 -10.07
CA GLU A 97 1.54 -12.15 -8.73
C GLU A 97 2.20 -13.34 -8.01
N ARG A 98 2.53 -14.41 -8.74
CA ARG A 98 3.21 -15.58 -8.16
C ARG A 98 4.64 -15.24 -7.78
N ASP A 99 5.29 -14.40 -8.55
CA ASP A 99 6.67 -13.98 -8.29
C ASP A 99 6.78 -13.00 -7.12
N LEU A 100 5.70 -12.31 -6.74
CA LEU A 100 5.66 -11.51 -5.50
C LEU A 100 6.06 -12.32 -4.26
N GLN A 101 5.86 -13.64 -4.24
CA GLN A 101 6.21 -14.47 -3.09
C GLN A 101 7.69 -14.37 -2.69
N TYR A 102 8.57 -14.02 -3.64
CA TYR A 102 10.00 -13.84 -3.41
C TYR A 102 10.33 -12.55 -2.64
N PHE A 103 9.35 -11.67 -2.45
CA PHE A 103 9.48 -10.35 -1.82
C PHE A 103 8.77 -10.27 -0.46
N SER A 104 8.60 -11.39 0.25
CA SER A 104 7.97 -11.42 1.59
C SER A 104 8.74 -10.65 2.68
N HIS A 105 9.98 -10.21 2.39
CA HIS A 105 10.81 -9.40 3.28
C HIS A 105 10.61 -7.88 3.15
N ILE A 106 9.86 -7.41 2.15
CA ILE A 106 9.73 -5.97 1.88
C ILE A 106 8.95 -5.25 2.99
N LYS A 107 9.22 -3.95 3.12
CA LYS A 107 8.58 -3.06 4.09
C LYS A 107 7.44 -2.26 3.48
N THR A 108 7.46 -2.01 2.17
CA THR A 108 6.40 -1.26 1.48
C THR A 108 5.92 -1.97 0.23
N LEU A 109 4.60 -2.00 0.04
CA LEU A 109 3.95 -2.51 -1.17
C LEU A 109 2.86 -1.53 -1.61
N HIS A 110 3.03 -1.00 -2.81
CA HIS A 110 2.09 -0.12 -3.49
C HIS A 110 1.53 -0.89 -4.69
N LEU A 111 0.23 -1.14 -4.69
CA LEU A 111 -0.45 -2.00 -5.64
C LEU A 111 -1.58 -1.23 -6.33
N TYR A 112 -1.30 -0.72 -7.54
CA TYR A 112 -2.20 0.06 -8.40
C TYR A 112 -2.54 -0.75 -9.65
N ALA A 113 -2.99 -1.99 -9.44
CA ALA A 113 -3.30 -2.93 -10.50
C ALA A 113 -4.39 -3.91 -10.03
N PRO A 114 -5.29 -4.34 -10.93
CA PRO A 114 -6.25 -5.39 -10.63
C PRO A 114 -5.54 -6.68 -10.19
N THR A 115 -5.96 -7.24 -9.06
CA THR A 115 -5.43 -8.53 -8.56
C THR A 115 -6.52 -9.58 -8.36
N GLY A 116 -6.20 -10.83 -8.68
CA GLY A 116 -7.12 -11.96 -8.55
C GLY A 116 -7.32 -12.44 -7.11
N GLY A 117 -6.36 -12.17 -6.21
CA GLY A 117 -6.48 -12.46 -4.78
C GLY A 117 -5.23 -12.08 -3.99
N LEU A 118 -5.42 -11.57 -2.78
CA LEU A 118 -4.35 -11.02 -1.94
C LEU A 118 -3.89 -11.95 -0.81
N GLY A 119 -4.39 -13.19 -0.75
CA GLY A 119 -4.05 -14.15 0.31
C GLY A 119 -2.55 -14.42 0.48
N LEU A 120 -1.77 -14.30 -0.61
CA LEU A 120 -0.30 -14.44 -0.56
C LEU A 120 0.37 -13.39 0.33
N LEU A 121 -0.24 -12.20 0.46
CA LEU A 121 0.28 -11.10 1.28
C LEU A 121 0.32 -11.47 2.76
N GLY A 122 -0.44 -12.47 3.21
CA GLY A 122 -0.34 -12.98 4.57
C GLY A 122 1.06 -13.49 4.97
N LYS A 123 1.97 -13.71 4.00
CA LYS A 123 3.38 -14.06 4.24
C LYS A 123 4.30 -12.85 4.43
N PHE A 124 3.83 -11.62 4.21
CA PHE A 124 4.62 -10.39 4.19
C PHE A 124 4.69 -9.80 5.60
N THR A 125 5.19 -10.58 6.56
CA THR A 125 5.17 -10.21 7.99
C THR A 125 6.04 -9.00 8.31
N HIS A 126 6.93 -8.59 7.40
CA HIS A 126 7.78 -7.40 7.52
C HIS A 126 7.14 -6.13 6.97
N LEU A 127 5.98 -6.25 6.33
CA LEU A 127 5.30 -5.13 5.68
C LEU A 127 4.87 -4.09 6.71
N GLN A 128 5.27 -2.85 6.46
CA GLN A 128 4.97 -1.67 7.27
C GLN A 128 3.96 -0.77 6.59
N GLU A 129 3.98 -0.76 5.25
CA GLU A 129 3.12 0.09 4.43
C GLU A 129 2.47 -0.74 3.33
N LEU A 130 1.14 -0.69 3.26
CA LEU A 130 0.36 -1.37 2.24
C LEU A 130 -0.63 -0.38 1.62
N TYR A 131 -0.45 -0.12 0.34
CA TYR A 131 -1.34 0.69 -0.48
C TYR A 131 -1.92 -0.19 -1.55
N ILE A 132 -3.24 -0.29 -1.59
CA ILE A 132 -3.95 -1.12 -2.55
C ILE A 132 -5.01 -0.26 -3.22
N VAL A 133 -4.95 -0.16 -4.53
CA VAL A 133 -5.92 0.53 -5.38
C VAL A 133 -6.42 -0.47 -6.42
N ASP A 134 -7.74 -0.51 -6.62
CA ASP A 134 -8.41 -1.39 -7.57
C ASP A 134 -8.23 -2.89 -7.23
N SER A 135 -8.37 -3.24 -5.96
CA SER A 135 -8.45 -4.66 -5.57
C SER A 135 -9.86 -5.20 -5.76
N ARG A 136 -9.93 -6.36 -6.42
CA ARG A 136 -11.13 -7.20 -6.55
C ARG A 136 -11.24 -8.24 -5.43
N THR A 137 -10.41 -8.15 -4.39
CA THR A 137 -10.41 -9.14 -3.32
C THR A 137 -11.53 -8.85 -2.32
N LYS A 138 -12.32 -9.89 -2.03
CA LYS A 138 -13.34 -9.86 -0.97
C LYS A 138 -12.80 -10.37 0.37
N ASP A 139 -11.71 -11.15 0.34
CA ASP A 139 -11.11 -11.76 1.52
C ASP A 139 -9.89 -10.98 2.00
N TRP A 140 -10.12 -10.17 3.04
CA TRP A 140 -9.10 -9.38 3.70
C TRP A 140 -8.53 -10.04 4.96
N SER A 141 -8.83 -11.32 5.20
CA SER A 141 -8.37 -12.04 6.41
C SER A 141 -6.84 -12.09 6.53
N PHE A 142 -6.11 -12.01 5.41
CA PHE A 142 -4.65 -12.01 5.37
C PHE A 142 -4.02 -10.84 6.15
N ILE A 143 -4.73 -9.70 6.27
CA ILE A 143 -4.25 -8.51 6.96
C ILE A 143 -3.88 -8.81 8.41
N ARG A 144 -4.54 -9.78 9.06
CA ARG A 144 -4.27 -10.20 10.45
C ARG A 144 -2.84 -10.70 10.65
N ASN A 145 -2.16 -11.14 9.59
CA ASN A 145 -0.78 -11.61 9.64
C ASN A 145 0.25 -10.47 9.47
N LEU A 146 -0.18 -9.27 9.10
CA LEU A 146 0.68 -8.12 8.84
C LEU A 146 0.99 -7.37 10.15
N ILE A 147 1.63 -8.05 11.09
CA ILE A 147 1.85 -7.58 12.47
C ILE A 147 2.72 -6.31 12.58
N ASN A 148 3.46 -5.98 11.52
CA ASN A 148 4.31 -4.79 11.45
C ASN A 148 3.65 -3.62 10.69
N LEU A 149 2.43 -3.82 10.18
CA LEU A 149 1.73 -2.83 9.38
C LEU A 149 1.42 -1.60 10.23
N ARG A 150 1.85 -0.43 9.74
CA ARG A 150 1.62 0.87 10.38
C ARG A 150 0.79 1.82 9.51
N LEU A 151 0.82 1.63 8.19
CA LEU A 151 0.06 2.40 7.20
C LEU A 151 -0.70 1.41 6.32
N LEU A 152 -2.01 1.59 6.25
CA LEU A 152 -2.89 0.85 5.36
C LEU A 152 -3.75 1.83 4.59
N PHE A 153 -3.70 1.75 3.26
CA PHE A 153 -4.63 2.46 2.38
C PHE A 153 -5.26 1.47 1.41
N ILE A 154 -6.59 1.48 1.35
CA ILE A 154 -7.38 0.66 0.45
C ILE A 154 -8.29 1.58 -0.33
N SER A 155 -8.20 1.54 -1.65
CA SER A 155 -9.12 2.20 -2.56
C SER A 155 -9.73 1.11 -3.44
N THR A 156 -11.01 0.84 -3.29
CA THR A 156 -11.71 -0.26 -3.97
C THR A 156 -13.02 0.19 -4.58
N CYS A 157 -13.46 -0.51 -5.63
CA CYS A 157 -14.78 -0.33 -6.24
C CYS A 157 -15.80 -1.36 -5.72
N ASP A 158 -15.46 -2.12 -4.67
CA ASP A 158 -16.32 -3.16 -4.13
C ASP A 158 -17.11 -2.65 -2.90
N ASP A 159 -18.41 -2.45 -3.10
CA ASP A 159 -19.34 -2.00 -2.05
C ASP A 159 -19.53 -3.05 -0.92
N ASP A 160 -19.19 -4.32 -1.18
CA ASP A 160 -19.32 -5.42 -0.21
C ASP A 160 -18.05 -5.62 0.65
N LEU A 161 -17.19 -4.61 0.76
CA LEU A 161 -15.93 -4.71 1.50
C LEU A 161 -16.18 -5.12 2.97
N ASN A 162 -15.79 -6.33 3.33
CA ASN A 162 -15.80 -6.78 4.72
C ASN A 162 -14.61 -6.15 5.48
N VAL A 163 -14.87 -5.06 6.20
CA VAL A 163 -13.86 -4.33 6.98
C VAL A 163 -13.51 -4.97 8.33
N ASN A 164 -14.18 -6.06 8.74
CA ASN A 164 -13.93 -6.68 10.05
C ASN A 164 -12.46 -7.07 10.29
N PRO A 165 -11.74 -7.69 9.33
CA PRO A 165 -10.32 -7.97 9.50
C PRO A 165 -9.45 -6.72 9.73
N ILE A 166 -9.80 -5.59 9.11
CA ILE A 166 -9.11 -4.31 9.27
C ILE A 166 -9.36 -3.74 10.67
N CYS A 167 -10.61 -3.77 11.11
CA CYS A 167 -11.03 -3.37 12.46
C CYS A 167 -10.40 -4.24 13.55
N GLU A 168 -10.19 -5.53 13.30
CA GLU A 168 -9.49 -6.42 14.22
C GLU A 168 -7.99 -6.13 14.27
N LEU A 169 -7.37 -5.85 13.11
CA LEU A 169 -5.95 -5.49 13.08
C LEU A 169 -5.71 -4.21 13.90
N SER A 170 -6.56 -3.19 13.74
CA SER A 170 -6.43 -1.93 14.47
C SER A 170 -6.62 -2.06 15.97
N LYS A 171 -7.51 -2.95 16.42
CA LYS A 171 -7.71 -3.25 17.85
C LYS A 171 -6.58 -4.08 18.45
N SER A 172 -6.03 -5.01 17.67
CA SER A 172 -4.99 -5.93 18.15
C SER A 172 -3.59 -5.32 18.10
N HIS A 173 -3.36 -4.34 17.23
CA HIS A 173 -2.06 -3.75 17.00
C HIS A 173 -2.10 -2.24 17.24
N ASN A 174 -1.56 -1.80 18.39
CA ASN A 174 -1.30 -0.39 18.74
C ASN A 174 -0.32 0.34 17.79
N ARG A 175 0.03 -0.25 16.64
CA ARG A 175 1.03 0.24 15.69
C ARG A 175 0.43 0.76 14.40
N LEU A 176 -0.84 0.45 14.12
CA LEU A 176 -1.54 1.08 13.01
C LEU A 176 -1.73 2.56 13.33
N SER A 177 -0.96 3.39 12.63
CA SER A 177 -0.99 4.84 12.80
C SER A 177 -2.02 5.49 11.89
N HIS A 178 -2.22 4.93 10.69
CA HIS A 178 -3.13 5.47 9.69
C HIS A 178 -3.79 4.33 8.92
N VAL A 179 -5.12 4.41 8.81
CA VAL A 179 -5.95 3.52 7.99
C VAL A 179 -6.84 4.40 7.13
N GLY A 180 -6.84 4.16 5.83
CA GLY A 180 -7.73 4.82 4.88
C GLY A 180 -8.45 3.79 4.04
N VAL A 181 -9.75 3.98 3.93
CA VAL A 181 -10.59 3.21 3.02
C VAL A 181 -11.32 4.21 2.15
N GLU A 182 -11.15 4.09 0.84
CA GLU A 182 -11.81 4.92 -0.18
C GLU A 182 -12.64 4.01 -1.09
N TYR A 183 -13.86 4.44 -1.37
CA TYR A 183 -14.79 3.73 -2.25
C TYR A 183 -14.94 4.49 -3.57
N TRP A 184 -14.73 3.79 -4.68
CA TRP A 184 -14.99 4.33 -6.01
C TRP A 184 -16.46 4.13 -6.37
N ILE A 185 -17.19 5.24 -6.46
CA ILE A 185 -18.53 5.27 -7.06
C ILE A 185 -18.34 5.55 -8.55
N ASP A 186 -18.77 4.61 -9.41
CA ASP A 186 -18.63 4.69 -10.86
C ASP A 186 -19.02 6.09 -11.42
N GLY A 187 -18.11 6.70 -12.18
CA GLY A 187 -18.38 7.88 -13.00
C GLY A 187 -17.88 9.24 -12.49
N LEU A 188 -17.24 9.31 -11.32
CA LEU A 188 -16.55 10.52 -10.86
C LEU A 188 -15.03 10.40 -11.07
N PRO A 189 -14.38 11.37 -11.75
CA PRO A 189 -12.92 11.36 -11.85
C PRO A 189 -12.28 11.53 -10.47
N PRO A 190 -11.02 11.08 -10.28
CA PRO A 190 -10.26 11.12 -9.02
C PRO A 190 -9.96 12.54 -8.46
N GLY A 191 -10.69 13.57 -8.89
CA GLY A 191 -10.42 14.97 -8.59
C GLY A 191 -11.06 15.50 -7.32
N ASN A 192 -11.85 14.72 -6.58
CA ASN A 192 -12.41 15.19 -5.31
C ASN A 192 -12.65 14.03 -4.34
N PRO A 193 -11.64 13.64 -3.53
CA PRO A 193 -11.87 12.71 -2.46
C PRO A 193 -12.71 13.41 -1.40
N LEU A 194 -14.03 13.19 -1.45
CA LEU A 194 -14.71 12.83 -0.22
C LEU A 194 -14.24 11.41 0.12
N ALA A 195 -12.94 11.27 0.42
CA ALA A 195 -12.49 10.17 1.22
C ALA A 195 -13.24 10.40 2.53
N GLU A 196 -14.29 9.61 2.76
CA GLU A 196 -14.79 9.45 4.10
C GLU A 196 -13.64 8.79 4.82
N PHE A 197 -12.77 9.61 5.42
CA PHE A 197 -11.77 9.15 6.33
C PHE A 197 -12.56 8.50 7.44
N ILE A 198 -12.73 7.18 7.32
CA ILE A 198 -12.87 6.36 8.49
C ILE A 198 -11.49 6.41 9.13
N GLU A 199 -11.15 7.57 9.71
CA GLU A 199 -10.52 7.55 11.02
C GLU A 199 -11.48 6.73 11.86
N LEU A 200 -11.31 5.41 11.80
CA LEU A 200 -11.80 4.54 12.85
C LEU A 200 -11.31 5.27 14.08
N GLU A 201 -12.21 5.81 14.91
CA GLU A 201 -11.93 6.56 16.14
C GLU A 201 -11.17 5.63 17.11
N LEU A 202 -9.96 5.22 16.74
CA LEU A 202 -9.14 4.21 17.39
C LEU A 202 -8.46 4.79 18.63
N ASN A 203 -8.58 6.11 18.82
CA ASN A 203 -8.14 6.84 20.00
C ASN A 203 -9.26 7.17 21.01
N ALA A 204 -10.51 6.75 20.80
CA ALA A 204 -11.59 7.07 21.75
C ALA A 204 -11.61 6.25 23.06
N SER A 205 -10.69 5.31 23.30
CA SER A 205 -10.73 4.48 24.52
C SER A 205 -9.46 4.41 25.38
N PHE A 206 -8.38 5.12 25.04
CA PHE A 206 -7.14 5.11 25.84
C PHE A 206 -6.67 6.46 26.41
N SER A 207 -7.50 7.51 26.39
CA SER A 207 -7.24 8.73 27.18
C SER A 207 -8.46 9.17 27.97
N ASN A 208 -8.47 8.80 29.26
CA ASN A 208 -9.02 9.57 30.37
C ASN A 208 -10.35 10.32 30.16
N ARG A 209 -11.47 9.61 30.26
CA ARG A 209 -12.65 10.10 31.02
C ARG A 209 -13.05 9.11 32.11
N SER A 210 -12.07 8.79 32.96
CA SER A 210 -12.34 8.49 34.36
C SER A 210 -12.27 9.80 35.14
N MET A 211 -13.34 10.10 35.90
CA MET A 211 -13.47 11.18 36.89
C MET A 211 -13.66 12.63 36.39
N ARG A 212 -14.94 13.00 36.24
CA ARG A 212 -15.64 14.28 36.52
C ARG A 212 -16.83 14.27 35.54
N GLU A 213 -18.02 13.89 35.96
CA GLU A 213 -18.90 14.72 36.80
C GLU A 213 -19.71 13.83 37.75
N GLY A 214 -19.29 13.83 39.02
CA GLY A 214 -20.22 13.80 40.13
C GLY A 214 -20.11 15.16 40.81
N ARG A 215 -21.10 16.02 40.58
CA ARG A 215 -21.60 17.09 41.47
C ARG A 215 -22.72 17.85 40.78
#